data_AF-A0AAU9JAS6-F1
#
_entry.id   AF-A0AAU9JAS6-F1
#
_cell.length_a   1.000
_cell.length_b   1.000
_cell.length_c   1.000
_cell.angle_alpha   90.00
_cell.angle_beta   90.00
_cell.angle_gamma   90.00
#
_symmetry.space_group_name_H-M   'P 1'
#
loop_
_entity.id
_entity.type
_entity.pdbx_description
1 polymer ?
#
loop_
_entity_poly.entity_id
_entity_poly.type
_entity_poly.pdbx_seq_one_letter_code
_entity_poly.pdbx_strand_id
1 'polypeptide(L)'
;MRQGRTKKRSKSREKRSPSRSADREDSLLVNMLNERASKDRQVLISKDQWDVLKNFQTNYKEMKSRAIFAEGEINKLRVEVAKLESANEKLKEDINFISKQHQDSQNLIRELSKSEKDGNVIAEHQLALNKLKLSLEEIEGTISRQSATTKKYLLKTNKILAKHTKLLLEQQIAPPAKTILIKGIKQMSQCIENVLNSISGNSFEVLDVSQDLEIENHRLQQEKEEAINLYKDALEKMKEQTQLLRDRLKDLESGGGLKKVIEEQETKIASLTRENEILNQHIKSLQISLNEQYTLVEHLKDVIKSLGSPIKSEYNRRSVSPSLIFDENEIEKIIQSHQNKEEKNLQEEITSLDKEIQLLQVSLQKALLK
;
A
#
# COMPACT_ATOMS: atom_id res chain seq x y z
N MET A 1 -71.31 -24.05 16.97
CA MET A 1 -71.84 -23.17 15.91
C MET A 1 -71.83 -21.73 16.41
N ARG A 2 -71.14 -20.81 15.73
CA ARG A 2 -71.14 -19.37 16.04
C ARG A 2 -71.53 -18.59 14.78
N GLN A 3 -72.56 -17.75 14.90
CA GLN A 3 -72.92 -16.73 13.92
C GLN A 3 -72.09 -15.45 14.15
N GLY A 4 -71.89 -14.66 13.08
CA GLY A 4 -71.36 -13.29 13.18
C GLY A 4 -71.19 -12.62 11.81
N ARG A 5 -72.15 -11.78 11.43
CA ARG A 5 -72.32 -11.04 10.16
C ARG A 5 -71.36 -9.84 9.97
N THR A 6 -71.40 -9.34 8.71
CA THR A 6 -71.15 -7.96 8.20
C THR A 6 -69.82 -7.80 7.44
N LYS A 7 -69.70 -7.12 6.28
CA LYS A 7 -70.44 -6.01 5.65
C LYS A 7 -70.25 -6.08 4.11
N LYS A 8 -71.34 -6.07 3.34
CA LYS A 8 -71.31 -5.78 1.88
C LYS A 8 -71.32 -4.26 1.70
N ARG A 9 -70.34 -3.70 0.99
CA ARG A 9 -70.27 -2.28 0.61
C ARG A 9 -71.01 -2.07 -0.72
N SER A 10 -72.03 -1.24 -0.66
CA SER A 10 -72.87 -0.80 -1.78
C SER A 10 -72.06 0.05 -2.75
N LYS A 11 -72.12 -0.27 -4.05
CA LYS A 11 -71.64 0.60 -5.14
C LYS A 11 -72.76 1.57 -5.50
N SER A 12 -72.58 2.86 -5.25
CA SER A 12 -73.44 3.92 -5.77
C SER A 12 -73.18 4.08 -7.27
N ARG A 13 -74.24 3.96 -8.04
CA ARG A 13 -74.26 4.10 -9.50
C ARG A 13 -74.68 5.54 -9.81
N GLU A 14 -73.70 6.41 -9.99
CA GLU A 14 -73.95 7.81 -10.36
C GLU A 14 -74.19 7.88 -11.88
N LYS A 15 -75.40 8.29 -12.26
CA LYS A 15 -75.78 8.57 -13.65
C LYS A 15 -75.18 9.93 -14.02
N ARG A 16 -74.24 9.98 -14.95
CA ARG A 16 -73.83 11.22 -15.62
C ARG A 16 -74.17 11.15 -17.11
N SER A 17 -74.88 12.18 -17.53
CA SER A 17 -75.38 12.45 -18.88
C SER A 17 -74.24 12.57 -19.90
N PRO A 18 -74.46 12.22 -21.18
CA PRO A 18 -73.41 12.28 -22.19
C PRO A 18 -73.26 13.72 -22.71
N SER A 19 -72.25 14.46 -22.23
CA SER A 19 -71.80 15.69 -22.90
C SER A 19 -70.82 15.32 -24.01
N ARG A 20 -71.31 15.41 -25.25
CA ARG A 20 -70.68 14.89 -26.47
C ARG A 20 -69.51 15.74 -27.00
N SER A 21 -68.83 16.50 -26.15
CA SER A 21 -67.70 17.38 -26.54
C SER A 21 -66.45 17.25 -25.67
N ALA A 22 -66.49 16.57 -24.52
CA ALA A 22 -65.33 16.37 -23.66
C ALA A 22 -64.43 15.20 -24.10
N ASP A 23 -64.99 14.14 -24.70
CA ASP A 23 -64.22 12.94 -25.10
C ASP A 23 -63.16 13.22 -26.17
N ARG A 24 -63.35 14.25 -27.00
CA ARG A 24 -62.33 14.63 -28.01
C ARG A 24 -61.17 15.36 -27.38
N GLU A 25 -61.41 16.30 -26.48
CA GLU A 25 -60.34 17.05 -25.80
C GLU A 25 -59.59 16.18 -24.80
N ASP A 26 -60.28 15.31 -24.05
CA ASP A 26 -59.63 14.34 -23.16
C ASP A 26 -58.83 13.31 -23.95
N SER A 27 -59.33 12.81 -25.09
CA SER A 27 -58.56 11.93 -25.96
C SER A 27 -57.35 12.64 -26.58
N LEU A 28 -57.46 13.91 -26.94
CA LEU A 28 -56.35 14.70 -27.49
C LEU A 28 -55.31 15.00 -26.41
N LEU A 29 -55.75 15.34 -25.20
CA LEU A 29 -54.88 15.60 -24.06
C LEU A 29 -54.17 14.33 -23.62
N VAL A 30 -54.87 13.19 -23.54
CA VAL A 30 -54.26 11.88 -23.25
C VAL A 30 -53.27 11.49 -24.35
N ASN A 31 -53.59 11.71 -25.62
CA ASN A 31 -52.67 11.44 -26.72
C ASN A 31 -51.45 12.36 -26.66
N MET A 32 -51.61 13.67 -26.42
CA MET A 32 -50.50 14.61 -26.25
C MET A 32 -49.66 14.31 -25.02
N LEU A 33 -50.27 13.92 -23.90
CA LEU A 33 -49.55 13.54 -22.68
C LEU A 33 -48.80 12.23 -22.89
N ASN A 34 -49.36 11.26 -23.62
CA ASN A 34 -48.67 10.04 -24.00
C ASN A 34 -47.55 10.29 -25.03
N GLU A 35 -47.75 11.20 -25.99
CA GLU A 35 -46.71 11.59 -26.96
C GLU A 35 -45.58 12.35 -26.28
N ARG A 36 -45.91 13.24 -25.34
CA ARG A 36 -44.94 13.99 -24.52
C ARG A 36 -44.21 13.06 -23.55
N ALA A 37 -44.92 12.16 -22.87
CA ALA A 37 -44.31 11.13 -22.04
C ALA A 37 -43.47 10.12 -22.86
N SER A 38 -43.80 9.88 -24.13
CA SER A 38 -43.01 9.03 -25.04
C SER A 38 -41.74 9.75 -25.53
N LYS A 39 -41.85 11.04 -25.88
CA LYS A 39 -40.72 11.91 -26.24
C LYS A 39 -39.79 12.18 -25.05
N ASP A 40 -40.34 12.37 -23.85
CA ASP A 40 -39.58 12.54 -22.60
C ASP A 40 -38.95 11.22 -22.10
N ARG A 41 -39.42 10.07 -22.60
CA ARG A 41 -38.83 8.73 -22.34
C ARG A 41 -37.75 8.33 -23.35
N GLN A 42 -37.56 9.06 -24.44
CA GLN A 42 -36.42 8.85 -25.32
C GLN A 42 -35.16 9.44 -24.67
N VAL A 43 -34.55 8.64 -23.80
CA VAL A 43 -33.18 8.89 -23.36
C VAL A 43 -32.29 8.65 -24.59
N LEU A 44 -31.88 9.73 -25.24
CA LEU A 44 -30.86 9.71 -26.29
C LEU A 44 -29.50 9.45 -25.61
N ILE A 45 -29.16 8.18 -25.49
CA ILE A 45 -27.88 7.73 -24.97
C ILE A 45 -26.87 7.84 -26.12
N SER A 46 -25.78 8.58 -25.93
CA SER A 46 -24.72 8.62 -26.94
C SER A 46 -24.08 7.24 -27.10
N LYS A 47 -23.44 6.97 -28.24
CA LYS A 47 -22.75 5.69 -28.47
C LYS A 47 -21.74 5.38 -27.35
N ASP A 48 -21.00 6.40 -26.90
CA ASP A 48 -20.03 6.27 -25.82
C ASP A 48 -20.70 5.93 -24.49
N GLN A 49 -21.83 6.58 -24.16
CA GLN A 49 -22.60 6.26 -22.95
C GLN A 49 -23.19 4.85 -23.00
N TRP A 50 -23.60 4.38 -24.19
CA TRP A 50 -24.09 3.02 -24.39
C TRP A 50 -22.99 1.98 -24.21
N ASP A 51 -21.80 2.23 -24.76
CA ASP A 51 -20.64 1.34 -24.59
C ASP A 51 -20.20 1.28 -23.13
N VAL A 52 -20.23 2.41 -22.42
CA VAL A 52 -20.00 2.47 -20.96
C VAL A 52 -21.04 1.65 -20.20
N LEU A 53 -22.34 1.81 -20.50
CA LEU A 53 -23.43 1.03 -19.91
C LEU A 53 -23.28 -0.47 -20.15
N LYS A 54 -22.90 -0.86 -21.37
CA LYS A 54 -22.67 -2.26 -21.76
C LYS A 54 -21.48 -2.86 -20.99
N ASN A 55 -20.40 -2.11 -20.83
CA ASN A 55 -19.25 -2.51 -20.01
C ASN A 55 -19.64 -2.65 -18.53
N PHE A 56 -20.38 -1.68 -17.97
CA PHE A 56 -20.90 -1.78 -16.61
C PHE A 56 -21.81 -2.99 -16.42
N GLN A 57 -22.68 -3.29 -17.38
CA GLN A 57 -23.56 -4.44 -17.30
C GLN A 57 -22.78 -5.77 -17.36
N THR A 58 -21.71 -5.82 -18.15
CA THR A 58 -20.81 -6.97 -18.24
C THR A 58 -20.06 -7.17 -16.92
N ASN A 59 -19.47 -6.10 -16.39
CA ASN A 59 -18.81 -6.12 -15.08
C ASN A 59 -19.77 -6.48 -13.95
N TYR A 60 -21.00 -5.98 -13.97
CA TYR A 60 -22.03 -6.31 -12.98
C TYR A 60 -22.38 -7.81 -13.02
N LYS A 61 -22.57 -8.39 -14.22
CA LYS A 61 -22.82 -9.83 -14.37
C LYS A 61 -21.64 -10.65 -13.85
N GLU A 62 -20.41 -10.24 -14.17
CA GLU A 62 -19.21 -10.90 -13.69
C GLU A 62 -19.10 -10.83 -12.15
N MET A 63 -19.25 -9.64 -11.56
CA MET A 63 -19.22 -9.46 -10.11
C MET A 63 -20.33 -10.27 -9.42
N LYS A 64 -21.54 -10.31 -9.99
CA LYS A 64 -22.64 -11.12 -9.49
C LYS A 64 -22.30 -12.62 -9.52
N SER A 65 -21.66 -13.10 -10.60
CA SER A 65 -21.22 -14.50 -10.70
C SER A 65 -20.14 -14.84 -9.67
N ARG A 66 -19.17 -13.93 -9.45
CA ARG A 66 -18.12 -14.06 -8.44
C ARG A 66 -18.71 -14.10 -7.03
N ALA A 67 -19.71 -13.26 -6.75
CA ALA A 67 -20.41 -13.25 -5.47
C ALA A 67 -21.14 -14.57 -5.20
N ILE A 68 -21.87 -15.11 -6.19
CA ILE A 68 -22.55 -16.41 -6.08
C ILE A 68 -21.54 -17.54 -5.82
N PHE A 69 -20.42 -17.53 -6.55
CA PHE A 69 -19.36 -18.53 -6.35
C PHE A 69 -18.76 -18.43 -4.93
N ALA A 70 -18.46 -17.21 -4.47
CA ALA A 70 -17.94 -16.98 -3.13
C ALA A 70 -18.92 -17.42 -2.04
N GLU A 71 -20.22 -17.15 -2.21
CA GLU A 71 -21.28 -17.60 -1.30
C GLU A 71 -21.37 -19.14 -1.26
N GLY A 72 -21.22 -19.80 -2.42
CA GLY A 72 -21.11 -21.25 -2.51
C GLY A 72 -19.92 -21.83 -1.75
N GLU A 73 -18.75 -21.21 -1.87
CA GLU A 73 -17.54 -21.61 -1.12
C GLU A 73 -17.71 -21.36 0.39
N ILE A 74 -18.30 -20.23 0.80
CA ILE A 74 -18.61 -19.96 2.20
C ILE A 74 -19.52 -21.06 2.78
N ASN A 75 -20.55 -21.47 2.04
CA ASN A 75 -21.45 -22.54 2.48
C ASN A 75 -20.74 -23.90 2.59
N LYS A 76 -19.84 -24.23 1.65
CA LYS A 76 -19.00 -25.44 1.76
C LYS A 76 -18.11 -25.39 3.01
N LEU A 77 -17.46 -24.25 3.26
CA LEU A 77 -16.62 -24.05 4.44
C LEU A 77 -17.44 -24.16 5.74
N ARG A 78 -18.66 -23.61 5.79
CA ARG A 78 -19.57 -23.77 6.94
C ARG A 78 -19.89 -25.23 7.23
N VAL A 79 -20.18 -26.02 6.20
CA VAL A 79 -20.42 -27.47 6.36
C VAL A 79 -19.15 -28.18 6.85
N GLU A 80 -17.97 -27.77 6.38
CA GLU A 80 -16.70 -28.33 6.82
C GLU A 80 -16.39 -27.98 8.28
N VAL A 81 -16.65 -26.75 8.71
CA VAL A 81 -16.54 -26.31 10.11
C VAL A 81 -17.45 -27.15 11.01
N ALA A 82 -18.72 -27.32 10.64
CA ALA A 82 -19.66 -28.15 11.43
C ALA A 82 -19.19 -29.61 11.57
N LYS A 83 -18.58 -30.18 10.51
CA LYS A 83 -17.99 -31.53 10.57
C LYS A 83 -16.77 -31.57 11.49
N LEU A 84 -15.94 -30.53 11.50
CA LEU A 84 -14.78 -30.42 12.38
C LEU A 84 -15.20 -30.24 13.84
N GLU A 85 -16.23 -29.43 14.10
CA GLU A 85 -16.80 -29.24 15.44
C GLU A 85 -17.33 -30.57 15.99
N SER A 86 -18.12 -31.32 15.20
CA SER A 86 -18.59 -32.66 15.61
C SER A 86 -17.44 -33.65 15.85
N ALA A 87 -16.39 -33.61 15.01
CA ALA A 87 -15.20 -34.44 15.23
C ALA A 87 -14.46 -34.04 16.52
N ASN A 88 -14.41 -32.75 16.84
CA ASN A 88 -13.79 -32.23 18.07
C ASN A 88 -14.57 -32.63 19.32
N GLU A 89 -15.91 -32.64 19.27
CA GLU A 89 -16.74 -33.16 20.36
C GLU A 89 -16.45 -34.64 20.62
N LYS A 90 -16.40 -35.47 19.57
CA LYS A 90 -16.03 -36.88 19.70
C LYS A 90 -14.62 -37.08 20.26
N LEU A 91 -13.66 -36.27 19.82
CA LEU A 91 -12.30 -36.31 20.37
C LEU A 91 -12.28 -35.98 21.87
N LYS A 92 -13.09 -35.03 22.34
CA LYS A 92 -13.22 -34.73 23.77
C LYS A 92 -13.85 -35.89 24.54
N GLU A 93 -14.87 -36.54 23.98
CA GLU A 93 -15.49 -37.73 24.57
C GLU A 93 -14.46 -38.87 24.71
N ASP A 94 -13.68 -39.13 23.66
CA ASP A 94 -12.64 -40.15 23.68
C ASP A 94 -11.51 -39.82 24.68
N ILE A 95 -11.10 -38.54 24.79
CA ILE A 95 -10.11 -38.10 25.80
C ILE A 95 -10.64 -38.38 27.20
N ASN A 96 -11.90 -38.06 27.47
CA ASN A 96 -12.54 -38.35 28.76
C ASN A 96 -12.60 -39.86 29.02
N PHE A 97 -12.91 -40.66 28.00
CA PHE A 97 -12.90 -42.12 28.08
C PHE A 97 -11.51 -42.67 28.42
N ILE A 98 -10.46 -42.23 27.71
CA ILE A 98 -9.07 -42.63 27.98
C ILE A 98 -8.64 -42.20 29.38
N SER A 99 -8.97 -40.97 29.78
CA SER A 99 -8.65 -40.47 31.12
C SER A 99 -9.30 -41.33 32.22
N LYS A 100 -10.55 -41.77 32.01
CA LYS A 100 -11.25 -42.64 32.94
C LYS A 100 -10.62 -44.04 32.99
N GLN A 101 -10.37 -44.66 31.84
CA GLN A 101 -9.67 -45.95 31.73
C GLN A 101 -8.27 -45.91 32.39
N HIS A 102 -7.54 -44.82 32.21
CA HIS A 102 -6.25 -44.63 32.85
C HIS A 102 -6.37 -44.55 34.38
N GLN A 103 -7.37 -43.84 34.89
CA GLN A 103 -7.62 -43.74 36.32
C GLN A 103 -8.08 -45.07 36.93
N ASP A 104 -8.95 -45.81 36.24
CA ASP A 104 -9.38 -47.16 36.64
C ASP A 104 -8.17 -48.12 36.67
N SER A 105 -7.27 -48.03 35.67
CA SER A 105 -6.02 -48.78 35.64
C SER A 105 -5.08 -48.41 36.80
N GLN A 106 -4.93 -47.12 37.13
CA GLN A 106 -4.12 -46.70 38.28
C GLN A 106 -4.68 -47.20 39.61
N ASN A 107 -6.01 -47.22 39.77
CA ASN A 107 -6.66 -47.74 40.96
C ASN A 107 -6.44 -49.25 41.08
N LEU A 108 -6.60 -50.00 39.99
CA LEU A 108 -6.35 -51.44 39.94
C LEU A 108 -4.88 -51.76 40.27
N ILE A 109 -3.92 -50.99 39.74
CA ILE A 109 -2.49 -51.12 40.08
C ILE A 109 -2.27 -50.91 41.58
N ARG A 110 -2.88 -49.89 42.20
CA ARG A 110 -2.76 -49.64 43.66
C ARG A 110 -3.37 -50.76 44.50
N GLU A 111 -4.49 -51.33 44.07
CA GLU A 111 -5.14 -52.45 44.76
C GLU A 111 -4.25 -53.70 44.71
N LEU A 112 -3.67 -54.01 43.55
CA LEU A 112 -2.71 -55.10 43.38
C LEU A 112 -1.44 -54.90 44.22
N SER A 113 -0.89 -53.70 44.27
CA SER A 113 0.29 -53.40 45.11
C SER A 113 0.02 -53.54 46.62
N LYS A 114 -1.25 -53.52 47.05
CA LYS A 114 -1.64 -53.78 48.44
C LYS A 114 -1.83 -55.29 48.70
N SER A 115 -2.39 -56.04 47.76
CA SER A 115 -2.65 -57.48 47.92
C SER A 115 -1.39 -58.35 47.91
N GLU A 116 -0.29 -57.89 47.28
CA GLU A 116 1.01 -58.57 47.34
C GLU A 116 1.56 -58.74 48.77
N LYS A 117 1.09 -57.93 49.74
CA LYS A 117 1.50 -58.04 51.15
C LYS A 117 0.77 -59.14 51.92
N ASP A 118 -0.37 -59.62 51.44
CA ASP A 118 -1.25 -60.56 52.16
C ASP A 118 -1.11 -62.02 51.70
N GLY A 119 -0.13 -62.31 50.84
CA GLY A 119 0.47 -63.64 50.71
C GLY A 119 -0.32 -64.72 49.97
N ASN A 120 -1.50 -64.46 49.40
CA ASN A 120 -2.27 -65.53 48.77
C ASN A 120 -3.16 -65.09 47.59
N VAL A 121 -2.59 -64.70 46.43
CA VAL A 121 -3.44 -64.19 45.31
C VAL A 121 -2.87 -64.38 43.88
N ILE A 122 -2.29 -65.52 43.51
CA ILE A 122 -1.73 -65.70 42.14
C ILE A 122 -2.81 -65.59 41.04
N ALA A 123 -4.02 -66.11 41.28
CA ALA A 123 -5.10 -66.12 40.30
C ALA A 123 -5.75 -64.74 40.08
N GLU A 124 -5.96 -63.93 41.13
CA GLU A 124 -6.55 -62.59 40.97
C GLU A 124 -5.52 -61.61 40.39
N HIS A 125 -4.22 -61.77 40.72
CA HIS A 125 -3.15 -61.03 40.06
C HIS A 125 -3.11 -61.31 38.54
N GLN A 126 -3.23 -62.57 38.12
CA GLN A 126 -3.26 -62.93 36.70
C GLN A 126 -4.49 -62.35 35.98
N LEU A 127 -5.66 -62.35 36.62
CA LEU A 127 -6.90 -61.78 36.09
C LEU A 127 -6.80 -60.26 35.93
N ALA A 128 -6.23 -59.56 36.92
CA ALA A 128 -6.06 -58.12 36.87
C ALA A 128 -5.00 -57.68 35.84
N LEU A 129 -3.94 -58.47 35.68
CA LEU A 129 -2.92 -58.26 34.65
C LEU A 129 -3.49 -58.43 33.24
N ASN A 130 -4.37 -59.42 33.03
CA ASN A 130 -5.11 -59.56 31.77
C ASN A 130 -6.06 -58.38 31.51
N LYS A 131 -6.75 -57.85 32.54
CA LYS A 131 -7.58 -56.64 32.40
C LYS A 131 -6.75 -55.40 32.03
N LEU A 132 -5.56 -55.24 32.62
CA LEU A 132 -4.63 -54.16 32.29
C LEU A 132 -4.11 -54.26 30.86
N LYS A 133 -3.79 -55.48 30.38
CA LYS A 133 -3.40 -55.70 28.99
C LYS A 133 -4.50 -55.33 28.00
N LEU A 134 -5.73 -55.77 28.25
CA LEU A 134 -6.88 -55.43 27.40
C LEU A 134 -7.16 -53.92 27.42
N SER A 135 -7.09 -53.26 28.58
CA SER A 135 -7.25 -51.81 28.70
C SER A 135 -6.15 -51.06 27.94
N LEU A 136 -4.89 -51.53 28.01
CA LEU A 136 -3.78 -50.94 27.27
C LEU A 136 -3.97 -51.09 25.75
N GLU A 137 -4.36 -52.28 25.28
CA GLU A 137 -4.67 -52.52 23.86
C GLU A 137 -5.83 -51.62 23.36
N GLU A 138 -6.88 -51.42 24.17
CA GLU A 138 -7.98 -50.50 23.85
C GLU A 138 -7.52 -49.04 23.77
N ILE A 139 -6.67 -48.60 24.69
CA ILE A 139 -6.08 -47.25 24.70
C ILE A 139 -5.19 -47.06 23.47
N GLU A 140 -4.28 -47.99 23.20
CA GLU A 140 -3.37 -47.96 22.04
C GLU A 140 -4.15 -47.97 20.72
N GLY A 141 -5.20 -48.79 20.60
CA GLY A 141 -6.07 -48.82 19.43
C GLY A 141 -6.85 -47.52 19.24
N THR A 142 -7.21 -46.83 20.31
CA THR A 142 -7.88 -45.52 20.25
C THR A 142 -6.91 -44.42 19.86
N ILE A 143 -5.73 -44.36 20.49
CA ILE A 143 -4.65 -43.42 20.15
C ILE A 143 -4.24 -43.59 18.68
N SER A 144 -4.07 -44.82 18.21
CA SER A 144 -3.67 -45.11 16.82
C SER A 144 -4.72 -44.64 15.80
N ARG A 145 -6.01 -44.92 16.05
CA ARG A 145 -7.11 -44.45 15.20
C ARG A 145 -7.21 -42.93 15.16
N GLN A 146 -7.05 -42.28 16.31
CA GLN A 146 -7.08 -40.83 16.42
C GLN A 146 -5.87 -40.18 15.74
N SER A 147 -4.67 -40.72 15.95
CA SER A 147 -3.44 -40.30 15.27
C SER A 147 -3.60 -40.33 13.75
N ALA A 148 -4.10 -41.44 13.19
CA ALA A 148 -4.34 -41.58 11.76
C ALA A 148 -5.38 -40.57 11.23
N THR A 149 -6.46 -40.37 12.00
CA THR A 149 -7.54 -39.45 11.64
C THR A 149 -7.06 -38.00 11.66
N THR A 150 -6.37 -37.59 12.73
CA THR A 150 -5.75 -36.26 12.88
C THR A 150 -4.73 -36.00 11.78
N LYS A 151 -3.85 -36.97 11.48
CA LYS A 151 -2.89 -36.89 10.36
C LYS A 151 -3.59 -36.62 9.03
N LYS A 152 -4.68 -37.33 8.74
CA LYS A 152 -5.48 -37.12 7.51
C LYS A 152 -6.07 -35.71 7.44
N TYR A 153 -6.63 -35.19 8.53
CA TYR A 153 -7.20 -33.85 8.56
C TYR A 153 -6.12 -32.76 8.44
N LEU A 154 -5.01 -32.89 9.17
CA LEU A 154 -3.88 -31.97 9.09
C LEU A 154 -3.29 -31.88 7.68
N LEU A 155 -3.10 -33.01 7.00
CA LEU A 155 -2.68 -33.03 5.60
C LEU A 155 -3.67 -32.33 4.67
N LYS A 156 -4.98 -32.50 4.92
CA LYS A 156 -6.03 -31.81 4.14
C LYS A 156 -5.97 -30.30 4.35
N THR A 157 -5.84 -29.84 5.59
CA THR A 157 -5.70 -28.42 5.93
C THR A 157 -4.46 -27.81 5.28
N ASN A 158 -3.32 -28.52 5.32
CA ASN A 158 -2.09 -28.03 4.69
C ASN A 158 -2.24 -27.85 3.17
N LYS A 159 -2.94 -28.79 2.49
CA LYS A 159 -3.27 -28.65 1.06
C LYS A 159 -4.15 -27.42 0.79
N ILE A 160 -5.11 -27.10 1.67
CA ILE A 160 -5.98 -25.93 1.54
C ILE A 160 -5.18 -24.64 1.74
N LEU A 161 -4.26 -24.60 2.72
CA LEU A 161 -3.37 -23.47 2.97
C LEU A 161 -2.46 -23.19 1.77
N ALA A 162 -1.89 -24.25 1.17
CA ALA A 162 -1.08 -24.13 -0.05
C ALA A 162 -1.90 -23.54 -1.22
N LYS A 163 -3.15 -23.98 -1.40
CA LYS A 163 -4.06 -23.40 -2.42
C LYS A 163 -4.34 -21.93 -2.17
N HIS A 164 -4.61 -21.52 -0.93
CA HIS A 164 -4.83 -20.11 -0.59
C HIS A 164 -3.59 -19.25 -0.83
N THR A 165 -2.40 -19.78 -0.55
CA THR A 165 -1.14 -19.08 -0.87
C THR A 165 -1.03 -18.80 -2.37
N LYS A 166 -1.33 -19.80 -3.21
CA LYS A 166 -1.32 -19.65 -4.67
C LYS A 166 -2.35 -18.59 -5.14
N LEU A 167 -3.58 -18.65 -4.61
CA LEU A 167 -4.62 -17.66 -4.93
C LEU A 167 -4.21 -16.24 -4.54
N LEU A 168 -3.62 -16.05 -3.36
CA LEU A 168 -3.13 -14.74 -2.91
C LEU A 168 -2.01 -14.21 -3.80
N LEU A 169 -1.13 -15.09 -4.30
CA LEU A 169 -0.08 -14.73 -5.25
C LEU A 169 -0.65 -14.26 -6.60
N GLU A 170 -1.75 -14.86 -7.06
CA GLU A 170 -2.42 -14.52 -8.32
C GLU A 170 -3.32 -13.26 -8.22
N GLN A 171 -3.86 -12.94 -7.05
CA GLN A 171 -4.73 -11.78 -6.87
C GLN A 171 -3.96 -10.44 -6.80
N GLN A 172 -4.55 -9.40 -7.40
CA GLN A 172 -4.10 -8.00 -7.30
C GLN A 172 -4.51 -7.38 -5.95
N ILE A 173 -4.01 -7.94 -4.85
CA ILE A 173 -4.13 -7.37 -3.51
C ILE A 173 -2.94 -6.43 -3.26
N ALA A 174 -3.17 -5.36 -2.51
CA ALA A 174 -2.10 -4.45 -2.09
C ALA A 174 -0.92 -5.21 -1.42
N PRO A 175 0.35 -4.91 -1.78
CA PRO A 175 1.52 -5.65 -1.31
C PRO A 175 1.65 -5.83 0.21
N PRO A 176 1.32 -4.83 1.07
CA PRO A 176 1.44 -4.98 2.52
C PRO A 176 0.49 -6.05 3.08
N ALA A 177 -0.78 -6.03 2.67
CA ALA A 177 -1.79 -6.99 3.12
C ALA A 177 -1.47 -8.41 2.62
N LYS A 178 -1.02 -8.52 1.36
CA LYS A 178 -0.61 -9.79 0.74
C LYS A 178 0.57 -10.44 1.48
N THR A 179 1.56 -9.64 1.88
CA THR A 179 2.73 -10.13 2.62
C THR A 179 2.36 -10.66 4.00
N ILE A 180 1.49 -9.95 4.73
CA ILE A 180 1.02 -10.38 6.06
C ILE A 180 0.25 -11.71 5.97
N LEU A 181 -0.67 -11.84 5.01
CA LEU A 181 -1.46 -13.05 4.82
C LEU A 181 -0.60 -14.25 4.45
N ILE A 182 0.34 -14.09 3.51
CA ILE A 182 1.26 -15.17 3.13
C ILE A 182 2.14 -15.59 4.31
N LYS A 183 2.64 -14.64 5.10
CA LYS A 183 3.43 -14.95 6.30
C LYS A 183 2.61 -15.75 7.32
N GLY A 184 1.36 -15.36 7.58
CA GLY A 184 0.45 -16.09 8.46
C GLY A 184 0.17 -17.52 7.97
N ILE A 185 -0.06 -17.70 6.66
CA ILE A 185 -0.26 -19.03 6.08
C ILE A 185 0.99 -19.91 6.22
N LYS A 186 2.19 -19.36 6.02
CA LYS A 186 3.44 -20.10 6.25
C LYS A 186 3.59 -20.55 7.70
N GLN A 187 3.33 -19.67 8.67
CA GLN A 187 3.38 -20.02 10.08
C GLN A 187 2.38 -21.13 10.45
N MET A 188 1.15 -21.07 9.93
CA MET A 188 0.16 -22.13 10.13
C MET A 188 0.60 -23.46 9.51
N SER A 189 1.19 -23.42 8.31
CA SER A 189 1.69 -24.62 7.62
C SER A 189 2.82 -25.27 8.41
N GLN A 190 3.75 -24.47 8.94
CA GLN A 190 4.86 -24.95 9.77
C GLN A 190 4.37 -25.56 11.10
N CYS A 191 3.35 -24.95 11.73
CA CYS A 191 2.72 -25.53 12.91
C CYS A 191 2.09 -26.90 12.61
N ILE A 192 1.37 -27.02 11.48
CA ILE A 192 0.79 -28.30 11.03
C ILE A 192 1.87 -29.36 10.78
N GLU A 193 2.98 -28.97 10.15
CA GLU A 193 4.10 -29.86 9.86
C GLU A 193 4.78 -30.37 11.13
N ASN A 194 5.00 -29.51 12.12
CA ASN A 194 5.52 -29.92 13.43
C ASN A 194 4.61 -30.96 14.10
N VAL A 195 3.29 -30.73 14.09
CA VAL A 195 2.33 -31.68 14.68
C VAL A 195 2.31 -33.00 13.90
N LEU A 196 2.41 -32.97 12.57
CA LEU A 196 2.49 -34.17 11.75
C LEU A 196 3.75 -35.00 12.04
N ASN A 197 4.88 -34.34 12.27
CA ASN A 197 6.14 -34.99 12.64
C ASN A 197 6.03 -35.64 14.03
N SER A 198 5.46 -34.95 15.02
CA SER A 198 5.24 -35.52 16.36
C SER A 198 4.29 -36.72 16.35
N ILE A 199 3.25 -36.70 15.52
CA ILE A 199 2.28 -37.80 15.41
C ILE A 199 2.86 -38.98 14.61
N SER A 200 3.73 -38.72 13.63
CA SER A 200 4.35 -39.75 12.78
C SER A 200 5.55 -40.44 13.42
N GLY A 201 6.21 -39.80 14.40
CA GLY A 201 7.32 -40.38 15.16
C GLY A 201 6.95 -41.56 16.08
N ASN A 202 5.67 -41.92 16.16
CA ASN A 202 5.18 -43.06 16.95
C ASN A 202 4.95 -44.33 16.11
N SER A 203 5.42 -44.40 14.85
CA SER A 203 5.52 -45.70 14.18
C SER A 203 6.73 -46.44 14.74
N PHE A 204 6.45 -47.53 15.44
CA PHE A 204 7.37 -48.47 16.04
C PHE A 204 8.38 -49.04 15.01
N GLU A 205 9.48 -48.33 14.79
CA GLU A 205 10.74 -48.89 14.29
C GLU A 205 11.75 -48.85 15.43
N VAL A 206 11.64 -49.86 16.29
CA VAL A 206 12.68 -50.20 17.26
C VAL A 206 13.81 -50.85 16.47
N LEU A 207 14.72 -50.04 15.95
CA LEU A 207 16.13 -50.35 15.66
C LEU A 207 16.76 -49.02 15.17
N ASP A 208 17.78 -48.55 15.91
CA ASP A 208 18.65 -47.38 15.63
C ASP A 208 18.30 -45.97 16.18
N VAL A 209 17.27 -45.85 17.01
CA VAL A 209 16.85 -44.56 17.61
C VAL A 209 17.91 -43.90 18.52
N SER A 210 18.88 -44.65 19.07
CA SER A 210 19.91 -44.04 19.94
C SER A 210 20.96 -43.26 19.16
N GLN A 211 21.34 -43.72 17.96
CA GLN A 211 22.40 -43.09 17.18
C GLN A 211 21.84 -41.91 16.37
N ASP A 212 20.62 -42.05 15.85
CA ASP A 212 19.92 -40.95 15.16
C ASP A 212 19.46 -39.85 16.11
N LEU A 213 19.06 -40.17 17.36
CA LEU A 213 18.80 -39.15 18.38
C LEU A 213 20.08 -38.41 18.79
N GLU A 214 21.23 -39.08 18.89
CA GLU A 214 22.50 -38.41 19.19
C GLU A 214 22.95 -37.51 18.03
N ILE A 215 22.83 -37.98 16.78
CA ILE A 215 23.14 -37.20 15.58
C ILE A 215 22.21 -35.99 15.47
N GLU A 216 20.90 -36.18 15.68
CA GLU A 216 19.92 -35.09 15.61
C GLU A 216 20.04 -34.13 16.81
N ASN A 217 20.35 -34.62 18.02
CA ASN A 217 20.68 -33.73 19.14
C ASN A 217 21.94 -32.92 18.84
N HIS A 218 22.97 -33.54 18.28
CA HIS A 218 24.21 -32.85 17.94
C HIS A 218 23.99 -31.81 16.82
N ARG A 219 23.12 -32.12 15.85
CA ARG A 219 22.69 -31.19 14.79
C ARG A 219 21.89 -30.03 15.36
N LEU A 220 20.90 -30.31 16.21
CA LEU A 220 20.08 -29.28 16.88
C LEU A 220 20.93 -28.41 17.83
N GLN A 221 21.93 -28.98 18.49
CA GLN A 221 22.86 -28.24 19.34
C GLN A 221 23.74 -27.29 18.51
N GLN A 222 24.22 -27.74 17.34
CA GLN A 222 24.94 -26.90 16.38
C GLN A 222 24.06 -25.79 15.81
N GLU A 223 22.84 -26.09 15.37
CA GLU A 223 21.88 -25.07 14.89
C GLU A 223 21.55 -24.04 15.98
N LYS A 224 21.44 -24.49 17.24
CA LYS A 224 21.24 -23.60 18.39
C LYS A 224 22.47 -22.72 18.65
N GLU A 225 23.68 -23.26 18.56
CA GLU A 225 24.92 -22.48 18.70
C GLU A 225 25.10 -21.49 17.56
N GLU A 226 24.79 -21.87 16.32
CA GLU A 226 24.77 -20.97 15.17
C GLU A 226 23.74 -19.86 15.35
N ALA A 227 22.52 -20.19 15.79
CA ALA A 227 21.51 -19.19 16.09
C ALA A 227 21.95 -18.25 17.22
N ILE A 228 22.56 -18.78 18.29
CA ILE A 228 23.12 -17.97 19.38
C ILE A 228 24.23 -17.05 18.87
N ASN A 229 25.10 -17.52 17.98
CA ASN A 229 26.17 -16.72 17.39
C ASN A 229 25.61 -15.62 16.48
N LEU A 230 24.59 -15.93 15.66
CA LEU A 230 23.87 -14.92 14.88
C LEU A 230 23.20 -13.87 15.76
N TYR A 231 22.60 -14.29 16.89
CA TYR A 231 22.04 -13.35 17.85
C TYR A 231 23.12 -12.51 18.55
N LYS A 232 24.27 -13.09 18.90
CA LYS A 232 25.41 -12.35 19.47
C LYS A 232 25.94 -11.31 18.48
N ASP A 233 26.15 -11.68 17.22
CA ASP A 233 26.59 -10.78 16.15
C ASP A 233 25.57 -9.65 15.92
N ALA A 234 24.27 -9.96 15.92
CA ALA A 234 23.23 -8.95 15.81
C ALA A 234 23.24 -7.99 17.01
N LEU A 235 23.47 -8.51 18.21
CA LEU A 235 23.54 -7.72 19.45
C LEU A 235 24.80 -6.83 19.48
N GLU A 236 25.91 -7.32 18.94
CA GLU A 236 27.15 -6.58 18.78
C GLU A 236 27.00 -5.45 17.74
N LYS A 237 26.39 -5.74 16.57
CA LYS A 237 26.02 -4.71 15.59
C LYS A 237 25.07 -3.66 16.17
N MET A 238 24.10 -4.06 16.97
CA MET A 238 23.22 -3.09 17.66
C MET A 238 23.98 -2.23 18.68
N LYS A 239 24.95 -2.81 19.41
CA LYS A 239 25.81 -2.04 20.33
C LYS A 239 26.66 -1.03 19.57
N GLU A 240 27.27 -1.43 18.46
CA GLU A 240 28.04 -0.54 17.58
C GLU A 240 27.17 0.60 17.03
N GLN A 241 25.98 0.29 16.51
CA GLN A 241 25.04 1.30 16.02
C GLN A 241 24.58 2.25 17.14
N THR A 242 24.32 1.72 18.33
CA THR A 242 23.95 2.52 19.49
C THR A 242 25.08 3.43 19.92
N GLN A 243 26.33 2.95 19.87
CA GLN A 243 27.51 3.75 20.19
C GLN A 243 27.72 4.84 19.15
N LEU A 244 27.61 4.53 17.86
CA LEU A 244 27.69 5.50 16.77
C LEU A 244 26.61 6.58 16.87
N LEU A 245 25.39 6.20 17.25
CA LEU A 245 24.31 7.17 17.51
C LEU A 245 24.60 8.03 18.73
N ARG A 246 25.15 7.47 19.82
CA ARG A 246 25.56 8.24 21.01
C ARG A 246 26.69 9.22 20.69
N ASP A 247 27.67 8.81 19.89
CA ASP A 247 28.78 9.67 19.49
C ASP A 247 28.28 10.79 18.57
N ARG A 248 27.39 10.48 17.62
CA ARG A 248 26.74 11.50 16.80
C ARG A 248 25.85 12.45 17.61
N LEU A 249 25.20 11.94 18.65
CA LEU A 249 24.39 12.75 19.55
C LEU A 249 25.28 13.67 20.41
N LYS A 250 26.44 13.18 20.87
CA LYS A 250 27.48 14.00 21.50
C LYS A 250 28.07 15.06 20.57
N ASP A 251 28.28 14.74 19.29
CA ASP A 251 28.74 15.71 18.29
C ASP A 251 27.71 16.82 18.03
N LEU A 252 26.42 16.47 18.10
CA LEU A 252 25.31 17.42 18.00
C LEU A 252 25.14 18.24 19.30
N GLU A 253 25.28 17.61 20.47
CA GLU A 253 25.19 18.25 21.79
C GLU A 253 26.40 19.15 22.11
N SER A 254 27.59 18.80 21.61
CA SER A 254 28.81 19.60 21.78
C SER A 254 28.83 20.88 20.94
N GLY A 255 27.75 21.16 20.18
CA GLY A 255 27.44 22.48 19.62
C GLY A 255 28.35 22.95 18.49
N GLY A 256 29.48 22.28 18.22
CA GLY A 256 30.45 22.72 17.19
C GLY A 256 29.89 22.67 15.76
N GLY A 257 29.13 21.63 15.43
CA GLY A 257 28.51 21.50 14.11
C GLY A 257 27.35 22.47 13.90
N LEU A 258 26.48 22.61 14.90
CA LEU A 258 25.31 23.50 14.81
C LEU A 258 25.72 24.98 14.83
N LYS A 259 26.69 25.35 15.68
CA LYS A 259 27.20 26.72 15.77
C LYS A 259 27.88 27.16 14.48
N LYS A 260 28.67 26.28 13.85
CA LYS A 260 29.29 26.57 12.55
C LYS A 260 28.26 26.77 11.44
N VAL A 261 27.20 25.95 11.41
CA VAL A 261 26.09 26.12 10.45
C VAL A 261 25.34 27.43 10.69
N ILE A 262 25.13 27.81 11.95
CA ILE A 262 24.49 29.09 12.29
C ILE A 262 25.38 30.27 11.85
N GLU A 263 26.68 30.24 12.15
CA GLU A 263 27.63 31.27 11.73
C GLU A 263 27.72 31.38 10.18
N GLU A 264 27.72 30.26 9.47
CA GLU A 264 27.68 30.22 8.00
C GLU A 264 26.34 30.78 7.44
N GLN A 265 25.22 30.54 8.11
CA GLN A 265 23.93 31.12 7.71
C GLN A 265 23.85 32.62 8.02
N GLU A 266 24.37 33.08 9.16
CA GLU A 266 24.41 34.49 9.53
C GLU A 266 25.30 35.30 8.59
N THR A 267 26.47 34.77 8.20
CA THR A 267 27.35 35.40 7.21
C THR A 267 26.69 35.49 5.83
N LYS A 268 25.97 34.44 5.41
CA LYS A 268 25.19 34.46 4.17
C LYS A 268 24.06 35.48 4.19
N ILE A 269 23.33 35.60 5.29
CA ILE A 269 22.27 36.60 5.47
C ILE A 269 22.86 38.02 5.41
N ALA A 270 24.01 38.25 6.03
CA ALA A 270 24.69 39.54 5.97
C ALA A 270 25.11 39.91 4.53
N SER A 271 25.63 38.95 3.76
CA SER A 271 25.97 39.15 2.34
C SER A 271 24.74 39.52 1.51
N LEU A 272 23.67 38.74 1.63
CA LEU A 272 22.43 38.98 0.89
C LEU A 272 21.78 40.31 1.26
N THR A 273 21.84 40.71 2.53
CA THR A 273 21.35 42.02 2.98
C THR A 273 22.14 43.15 2.31
N ARG A 274 23.47 43.05 2.25
CA ARG A 274 24.33 44.04 1.57
C ARG A 274 24.06 44.10 0.07
N GLU A 275 23.93 42.95 -0.61
CA GLU A 275 23.59 42.91 -2.03
C GLU A 275 22.23 43.56 -2.31
N ASN A 276 21.24 43.32 -1.45
CA ASN A 276 19.92 43.93 -1.57
C ASN A 276 19.98 45.47 -1.35
N GLU A 277 20.81 45.95 -0.42
CA GLU A 277 21.06 47.38 -0.25
C GLU A 277 21.68 48.01 -1.51
N ILE A 278 22.68 47.35 -2.12
CA ILE A 278 23.32 47.81 -3.36
C ILE A 278 22.31 47.83 -4.51
N LEU A 279 21.50 46.78 -4.67
CA LEU A 279 20.46 46.73 -5.69
C LEU A 279 19.44 47.85 -5.51
N ASN A 280 19.04 48.16 -4.27
CA ASN A 280 18.16 49.28 -3.99
C ASN A 280 18.79 50.64 -4.31
N GLN A 281 20.10 50.80 -4.11
CA GLN A 281 20.82 52.00 -4.55
C GLN A 281 20.83 52.11 -6.09
N HIS A 282 21.07 51.01 -6.80
CA HIS A 282 21.01 50.99 -8.27
C HIS A 282 19.61 51.32 -8.79
N ILE A 283 18.55 50.77 -8.19
CA ILE A 283 17.16 51.10 -8.54
C ILE A 283 16.90 52.59 -8.39
N LYS A 284 17.32 53.19 -7.26
CA LYS A 284 17.17 54.65 -7.05
C LYS A 284 17.95 55.46 -8.07
N SER A 285 19.19 55.07 -8.38
CA SER A 285 20.02 55.74 -9.39
C SER A 285 19.37 55.67 -10.78
N LEU A 286 18.83 54.51 -11.16
CA LEU A 286 18.12 54.34 -12.44
C LEU A 286 16.83 55.15 -12.48
N GLN A 287 16.08 55.22 -11.38
CA GLN A 287 14.88 56.06 -11.30
C GLN A 287 15.21 57.55 -11.46
N ILE A 288 16.31 58.02 -10.85
CA ILE A 288 16.78 59.40 -11.02
C ILE A 288 17.15 59.64 -12.49
N SER A 289 17.96 58.77 -13.08
CA SER A 289 18.37 58.90 -14.49
C SER A 289 17.18 58.86 -15.46
N LEU A 290 16.20 57.98 -15.21
CA LEU A 290 14.97 57.91 -15.99
C LEU A 290 14.16 59.22 -15.89
N ASN A 291 14.06 59.80 -14.70
CA ASN A 291 13.38 61.08 -14.50
C ASN A 291 14.10 62.22 -15.22
N GLU A 292 15.43 62.26 -15.17
CA GLU A 292 16.25 63.25 -15.90
C GLU A 292 16.05 63.12 -17.41
N GLN A 293 16.09 61.90 -17.94
CA GLN A 293 15.82 61.63 -19.35
C GLN A 293 14.40 62.02 -19.74
N TYR A 294 13.42 61.73 -18.90
CA TYR A 294 12.03 62.15 -19.11
C TYR A 294 11.91 63.67 -19.17
N THR A 295 12.53 64.40 -18.24
CA THR A 295 12.56 65.88 -18.24
C THR A 295 13.25 66.42 -19.49
N LEU A 296 14.36 65.83 -19.92
CA LEU A 296 15.06 66.21 -21.14
C LEU A 296 14.18 66.00 -22.38
N VAL A 297 13.49 64.86 -22.47
CA VAL A 297 12.57 64.56 -23.56
C VAL A 297 11.41 65.56 -23.59
N GLU A 298 10.83 65.92 -22.44
CA GLU A 298 9.79 66.96 -22.38
C GLU A 298 10.34 68.33 -22.82
N HIS A 299 11.55 68.69 -22.38
CA HIS A 299 12.19 69.92 -22.85
C HIS A 299 12.43 69.92 -24.37
N LEU A 300 12.90 68.80 -24.93
CA LEU A 300 13.08 68.64 -26.38
C LEU A 300 11.74 68.71 -27.13
N LYS A 301 10.67 68.12 -26.59
CA LYS A 301 9.32 68.27 -27.16
C LYS A 301 8.87 69.73 -27.19
N ASP A 302 9.14 70.49 -26.14
CA ASP A 302 8.80 71.91 -26.06
C ASP A 302 9.63 72.76 -27.04
N VAL A 303 10.94 72.47 -27.17
CA VAL A 303 11.80 73.10 -28.17
C VAL A 303 11.30 72.82 -29.58
N ILE A 304 10.96 71.57 -29.91
CA ILE A 304 10.39 71.19 -31.21
C ILE A 304 9.07 71.92 -31.48
N LYS A 305 8.18 72.00 -30.48
CA LYS A 305 6.93 72.79 -30.58
C LYS A 305 7.21 74.27 -30.82
N SER A 306 8.24 74.83 -30.20
CA SER A 306 8.64 76.23 -30.40
C SER A 306 9.21 76.51 -31.80
N LEU A 307 9.92 75.53 -32.38
CA LEU A 307 10.41 75.56 -33.77
C LEU A 307 9.28 75.34 -34.80
N GLY A 308 8.17 74.73 -34.39
CA GLY A 308 6.98 74.49 -35.21
C GLY A 308 6.03 75.70 -35.34
N SER A 309 6.37 76.86 -34.77
CA SER A 309 5.62 78.11 -34.99
C SER A 309 6.13 78.81 -36.25
N PRO A 310 5.24 79.34 -37.12
CA PRO A 310 5.59 79.70 -38.49
C PRO A 310 6.56 80.88 -38.52
N ILE A 311 7.81 80.63 -38.92
CA ILE A 311 8.71 81.68 -39.41
C ILE A 311 8.10 82.20 -40.72
N LYS A 312 7.31 83.28 -40.59
CA LYS A 312 6.97 84.14 -41.70
C LYS A 312 8.26 84.82 -42.18
N SER A 313 8.59 84.53 -43.43
CA SER A 313 9.41 85.29 -44.36
C SER A 313 9.79 86.72 -43.94
N GLU A 314 11.08 86.99 -43.81
CA GLU A 314 11.83 87.98 -44.61
C GLU A 314 13.30 88.00 -44.16
N TYR A 315 14.19 88.41 -45.09
CA TYR A 315 15.65 88.51 -44.99
C TYR A 315 16.49 87.34 -45.55
N ASN A 316 16.60 87.39 -46.87
CA ASN A 316 17.82 87.32 -47.68
C ASN A 316 19.18 87.02 -46.99
N ARG A 317 19.91 86.12 -47.66
CA ARG A 317 21.38 86.01 -47.81
C ARG A 317 22.24 85.46 -46.66
N ARG A 318 22.85 84.32 -47.02
CA ARG A 318 24.22 83.85 -46.71
C ARG A 318 24.57 83.65 -45.23
N SER A 319 24.63 82.37 -44.84
CA SER A 319 25.79 81.85 -44.11
C SER A 319 25.83 80.33 -44.16
N VAL A 320 26.93 79.84 -44.71
CA VAL A 320 27.42 78.45 -44.72
C VAL A 320 27.58 77.97 -43.26
N SER A 321 27.20 76.74 -42.96
CA SER A 321 27.67 75.98 -41.79
C SER A 321 27.46 74.47 -42.01
N PRO A 322 28.32 73.62 -41.45
CA PRO A 322 28.97 72.53 -42.19
C PRO A 322 28.21 71.20 -42.07
N SER A 323 28.14 70.47 -43.19
CA SER A 323 27.79 69.06 -43.22
C SER A 323 28.87 68.23 -42.51
N LEU A 324 28.57 67.74 -41.32
CA LEU A 324 29.24 66.55 -40.76
C LEU A 324 28.77 65.35 -41.58
N ILE A 325 29.53 65.05 -42.63
CA ILE A 325 29.46 63.75 -43.31
C ILE A 325 30.15 62.78 -42.35
N PHE A 326 29.35 62.06 -41.55
CA PHE A 326 29.85 60.86 -40.89
C PHE A 326 29.94 59.77 -41.96
N ASP A 327 31.13 59.21 -42.14
CA ASP A 327 31.39 58.13 -43.08
C ASP A 327 30.65 56.87 -42.59
N GLU A 328 29.64 56.40 -43.33
CA GLU A 328 28.84 55.20 -42.97
C GLU A 328 29.74 53.98 -42.68
N ASN A 329 30.93 53.94 -43.28
CA ASN A 329 31.93 52.90 -43.05
C ASN A 329 32.50 52.89 -41.61
N GLU A 330 32.57 54.03 -40.92
CA GLU A 330 33.03 54.08 -39.52
C GLU A 330 31.99 53.55 -38.54
N ILE A 331 30.70 53.82 -38.81
CA ILE A 331 29.59 53.33 -37.99
C ILE A 331 29.45 51.81 -38.12
N GLU A 332 29.53 51.27 -39.34
CA GLU A 332 29.50 49.81 -39.55
C GLU A 332 30.67 49.12 -38.86
N LYS A 333 31.87 49.72 -38.89
CA LYS A 333 33.07 49.16 -38.23
C LYS A 333 32.95 49.14 -36.71
N ILE A 334 32.30 50.16 -36.12
CA ILE A 334 32.02 50.20 -34.68
C ILE A 334 31.01 49.12 -34.30
N ILE A 335 29.91 48.98 -35.05
CA ILE A 335 28.88 47.96 -34.81
C ILE A 335 29.47 46.55 -34.91
N GLN A 336 30.28 46.29 -35.94
CA GLN A 336 30.90 44.98 -36.16
C GLN A 336 31.97 44.67 -35.10
N SER A 337 32.70 45.67 -34.60
CA SER A 337 33.63 45.50 -33.48
C SER A 337 32.93 45.14 -32.17
N HIS A 338 31.74 45.69 -31.93
CA HIS A 338 30.94 45.39 -30.75
C HIS A 338 30.34 43.98 -30.82
N GLN A 339 29.81 43.58 -31.97
CA GLN A 339 29.28 42.23 -32.18
C GLN A 339 30.37 41.16 -32.00
N ASN A 340 31.57 41.37 -32.58
CA ASN A 340 32.67 40.42 -32.41
C ASN A 340 33.14 40.30 -30.95
N LYS A 341 33.03 41.37 -30.16
CA LYS A 341 33.40 41.35 -28.74
C LYS A 341 32.35 40.61 -27.90
N GLU A 342 31.08 40.79 -28.22
CA GLU A 342 29.98 40.03 -27.60
C GLU A 342 30.06 38.55 -27.92
N GLU A 343 30.30 38.19 -29.18
CA GLU A 343 30.43 36.81 -29.63
C GLU A 343 31.60 36.11 -28.94
N LYS A 344 32.74 36.81 -28.77
CA LYS A 344 33.88 36.28 -28.03
C LYS A 344 33.57 36.03 -26.55
N ASN A 345 32.85 36.96 -25.90
CA ASN A 345 32.44 36.80 -24.50
C ASN A 345 31.49 35.61 -24.33
N LEU A 346 30.52 35.45 -25.24
CA LEU A 346 29.59 34.30 -25.23
C LEU A 346 30.34 32.98 -25.46
N GLN A 347 31.34 32.96 -26.35
CA GLN A 347 32.18 31.78 -26.59
C GLN A 347 32.96 31.38 -25.32
N GLU A 348 33.53 32.36 -24.60
CA GLU A 348 34.24 32.14 -23.35
C GLU A 348 33.29 31.61 -22.25
N GLU A 349 32.07 32.14 -22.15
CA GLU A 349 31.06 31.67 -21.21
C GLU A 349 30.61 30.22 -21.51
N ILE A 350 30.35 29.90 -22.79
CA ILE A 350 30.02 28.52 -23.22
C ILE A 350 31.14 27.55 -22.83
N THR A 351 32.40 27.89 -23.10
CA THR A 351 33.53 27.01 -22.73
C THR A 351 33.72 26.88 -21.22
N SER A 352 33.33 27.88 -20.43
CA SER A 352 33.33 27.79 -18.97
C SER A 352 32.25 26.83 -18.47
N LEU A 353 31.03 26.94 -19.00
CA LEU A 353 29.90 26.07 -18.65
C LEU A 353 30.18 24.61 -19.03
N ASP A 354 30.79 24.35 -20.20
CA ASP A 354 31.16 23.00 -20.61
C ASP A 354 32.16 22.34 -19.64
N LYS A 355 33.12 23.12 -19.11
CA LYS A 355 34.06 22.61 -18.09
C LYS A 355 33.35 22.26 -16.79
N GLU A 356 32.38 23.07 -16.37
CA GLU A 356 31.60 22.80 -15.16
C GLU A 356 30.74 21.55 -15.30
N ILE A 357 30.10 21.37 -16.46
CA ILE A 357 29.34 20.15 -16.79
C ILE A 357 30.24 18.91 -16.73
N GLN A 358 31.45 18.97 -17.29
CA GLN A 358 32.41 17.86 -17.22
C GLN A 358 32.81 17.53 -15.78
N LEU A 359 33.08 18.54 -14.95
CA LEU A 359 33.41 18.33 -13.54
C LEU A 359 32.26 17.68 -12.76
N LEU A 360 31.02 18.13 -13.01
CA LEU A 360 29.82 17.56 -12.41
C LEU A 360 29.60 16.10 -12.85
N GLN A 361 29.80 15.79 -14.14
CA GLN A 361 29.70 14.42 -14.65
C GLN A 361 30.73 13.48 -14.01
N VAL A 362 31.99 13.94 -13.84
CA VAL A 362 33.02 13.16 -13.15
C VAL A 362 32.68 12.96 -11.67
N SER A 363 32.15 13.99 -11.01
CA SER A 363 31.70 13.91 -9.61
C SER A 363 30.56 12.90 -9.44
N LEU A 364 29.58 12.94 -10.36
CA LEU A 364 28.45 12.00 -10.38
C LEU A 364 28.91 10.56 -10.62
N GLN A 365 29.80 10.32 -11.59
CA GLN A 365 30.37 8.99 -11.83
C GLN A 365 31.11 8.44 -10.60
N LYS A 366 31.88 9.27 -9.90
CA LYS A 366 32.54 8.88 -8.65
C LYS A 366 31.56 8.55 -7.53
N ALA A 367 30.43 9.25 -7.46
CA ALA A 367 29.39 9.00 -6.46
C ALA A 367 28.61 7.70 -6.73
N LEU A 368 28.44 7.32 -8.00
CA LEU A 368 27.73 6.09 -8.41
C LEU A 368 28.58 4.81 -8.37
N LEU A 369 29.92 4.94 -8.29
CA LEU A 369 30.87 3.83 -8.18
C LEU A 369 31.29 3.51 -6.73
N LYS A 370 30.69 4.17 -5.74
CA LYS A 370 30.75 3.82 -4.31
C LYS A 370 29.45 3.17 -3.89
#